data_AF-A0A948BBT3-F1
#
_entry.id   AF-A0A948BBT3-F1
#
_cell.length_a   1.000
_cell.length_b   1.000
_cell.length_c   1.000
_cell.angle_alpha   90.00
_cell.angle_beta   90.00
_cell.angle_gamma   90.00
#
_symmetry.space_group_name_H-M   'P 1'
#
loop_
_entity.id
_entity.type
_entity.pdbx_description
1 polymer ?
#
loop_
_entity_poly.entity_id
_entity_poly.type
_entity_poly.pdbx_seq_one_letter_code
_entity_poly.pdbx_strand_id
1 'polypeptide(L)'
;MKSLKENLTDWTDWDQAELAIAKSLNILSPDSEMTPDTKGIFWSTNPLGNFLADVLEQMSEIGILEFREKPDLQFRWNNDYTLGSE
;
A
#
# COMPACT_ATOMS: atom_id res chain seq x y z
N MET A 1 15.27 -6.88 -0.79
CA MET A 1 14.11 -5.96 -0.76
C MET A 1 13.09 -6.48 -1.75
N LYS A 2 11.86 -6.75 -1.29
CA LYS A 2 10.74 -7.08 -2.19
C LYS A 2 10.22 -5.80 -2.83
N SER A 3 9.89 -5.84 -4.10
CA SER A 3 9.14 -4.79 -4.80
C SER A 3 7.73 -4.62 -4.22
N LEU A 4 7.08 -3.50 -4.51
CA LEU A 4 5.69 -3.27 -4.10
C LEU A 4 4.75 -4.38 -4.63
N LYS A 5 4.95 -4.80 -5.88
CA LYS A 5 4.22 -5.92 -6.50
C LYS A 5 4.36 -7.21 -5.72
N GLU A 6 5.58 -7.56 -5.30
CA GLU A 6 5.82 -8.77 -4.51
C GLU A 6 5.20 -8.67 -3.10
N ASN A 7 5.17 -7.49 -2.48
CA ASN A 7 4.55 -7.29 -1.17
C ASN A 7 3.02 -7.36 -1.22
N LEU A 8 2.40 -6.97 -2.33
CA LEU A 8 0.94 -6.93 -2.51
C LEU A 8 0.43 -8.07 -3.39
N THR A 9 1.08 -9.24 -3.40
CA THR A 9 0.65 -10.37 -4.23
C THR A 9 -0.73 -10.88 -3.82
N ASP A 10 -1.01 -10.86 -2.52
CA ASP A 10 -2.29 -11.23 -1.92
C ASP A 10 -2.99 -9.99 -1.33
N TRP A 11 -4.28 -10.15 -1.04
CA TRP A 11 -5.06 -9.13 -0.35
C TRP A 11 -4.42 -8.77 1.00
N THR A 12 -4.07 -7.51 1.13
CA THR A 12 -3.29 -6.94 2.22
C THR A 12 -4.06 -5.78 2.84
N ASP A 13 -4.16 -5.75 4.17
CA ASP A 13 -4.84 -4.69 4.90
C ASP A 13 -4.23 -3.32 4.60
N TRP A 14 -5.05 -2.27 4.67
CA TRP A 14 -4.66 -0.91 4.28
C TRP A 14 -3.34 -0.45 4.89
N ASP A 15 -3.11 -0.70 6.18
CA ASP A 15 -1.94 -0.24 6.93
C ASP A 15 -0.67 -1.03 6.55
N GLN A 16 -0.83 -2.32 6.25
CA GLN A 16 0.24 -3.14 5.70
C GLN A 16 0.57 -2.73 4.27
N ALA A 17 -0.42 -2.30 3.49
CA ALA A 17 -0.20 -1.78 2.14
C ALA A 17 0.51 -0.42 2.17
N GLU A 18 0.16 0.47 3.10
CA GLU A 18 0.88 1.73 3.34
C GLU A 18 2.34 1.47 3.75
N LEU A 19 2.57 0.50 4.64
CA LEU A 19 3.92 0.06 5.01
C LEU A 19 4.70 -0.44 3.79
N ALA A 20 4.07 -1.23 2.92
CA ALA A 20 4.72 -1.74 1.71
C ALA A 20 5.13 -0.61 0.75
N ILE A 21 4.31 0.43 0.58
CA ILE A 21 4.66 1.62 -0.20
C ILE A 21 5.81 2.37 0.47
N ALA A 22 5.70 2.66 1.77
CA ALA A 22 6.72 3.40 2.50
C ALA A 22 8.11 2.74 2.40
N LYS A 23 8.15 1.41 2.45
CA LYS A 23 9.38 0.62 2.25
C LYS A 23 9.87 0.65 0.81
N SER A 24 8.97 0.58 -0.16
CA SER A 24 9.31 0.62 -1.60
C SER A 24 9.84 1.99 -2.03
N LEU A 25 9.38 3.07 -1.39
CA LEU A 25 9.87 4.44 -1.57
C LEU A 25 11.08 4.77 -0.69
N ASN A 26 11.56 3.82 0.12
CA ASN A 26 12.66 3.99 1.07
C ASN A 26 12.44 5.12 2.10
N ILE A 27 11.17 5.46 2.40
CA ILE A 27 10.76 6.35 3.50
C ILE A 27 10.99 5.62 4.84
N LEU A 28 10.63 4.34 4.87
CA LEU A 28 10.97 3.42 5.95
C LEU A 28 11.98 2.40 5.44
N SER A 29 12.78 1.84 6.37
CA SER A 29 13.77 0.82 6.02
C SER A 29 13.09 -0.40 5.39
N PRO A 30 13.71 -1.06 4.39
CA PRO A 30 13.22 -2.34 3.87
C PRO A 30 13.03 -3.43 4.94
N ASP A 31 13.69 -3.30 6.08
CA ASP A 31 13.58 -4.21 7.23
C ASP A 31 12.64 -3.69 8.32
N SER A 32 12.02 -2.52 8.13
CA SER A 32 11.01 -2.00 9.06
C SER A 32 9.82 -2.94 9.13
N GLU A 33 9.40 -3.22 10.36
CA GLU A 33 8.21 -3.98 10.70
C GLU A 33 7.07 -3.05 11.12
N MET A 34 5.85 -3.60 11.18
CA MET A 34 4.70 -2.90 11.73
C MET A 34 4.84 -2.82 13.26
N THR A 35 5.24 -1.65 13.76
CA THR A 35 5.28 -1.35 15.21
C THR A 35 4.08 -0.52 15.64
N PRO A 36 3.80 -0.37 16.95
CA PRO A 36 2.75 0.54 17.42
C PRO A 36 2.93 1.99 16.97
N ASP A 37 4.17 2.46 16.86
CA ASP A 37 4.48 3.83 16.39
C ASP A 37 4.16 3.99 14.90
N THR A 38 4.60 3.03 14.08
CA THR A 38 4.30 2.99 12.65
C THR A 38 2.79 2.88 12.42
N LYS A 39 2.12 2.03 13.20
CA LYS A 39 0.66 1.91 13.17
C LYS A 39 -0.02 3.22 13.57
N GLY A 40 0.54 3.94 14.56
CA GLY A 40 0.06 5.25 14.96
C GLY A 40 0.14 6.31 13.85
N ILE A 41 1.14 6.23 12.97
CA ILE A 41 1.23 7.09 11.78
C ILE A 41 0.06 6.81 10.83
N PHE A 42 -0.21 5.54 10.53
CA PHE A 42 -1.25 5.11 9.59
C PHE A 42 -2.67 5.29 10.13
N TRP A 43 -2.87 5.17 11.44
CA TRP A 43 -4.19 5.22 12.08
C TRP A 43 -4.55 6.60 12.66
N SER A 44 -3.80 7.65 12.33
CA SER A 44 -4.06 9.01 12.78
C SER A 44 -4.06 9.99 11.61
N THR A 45 -4.38 11.27 11.87
CA THR A 45 -4.29 12.34 10.88
C THR A 45 -2.83 12.76 10.60
N ASN A 46 -1.92 11.80 10.55
CA ASN A 46 -0.52 12.05 10.26
C ASN A 46 -0.36 12.38 8.77
N PRO A 47 0.37 13.45 8.40
CA PRO A 47 0.56 13.81 7.00
C PRO A 47 1.15 12.69 6.14
N LEU A 48 2.06 11.88 6.70
CA LEU A 48 2.64 10.74 5.99
C LEU A 48 1.63 9.61 5.79
N GLY A 49 0.84 9.28 6.82
CA GLY A 49 -0.23 8.28 6.72
C GLY A 49 -1.23 8.66 5.64
N ASN A 50 -1.80 9.87 5.73
CA ASN A 50 -2.74 10.38 4.74
C ASN A 50 -2.18 10.33 3.30
N PHE A 51 -0.92 10.73 3.10
CA PHE A 51 -0.28 10.65 1.79
C PHE A 51 -0.17 9.22 1.26
N LEU A 52 0.18 8.25 2.12
CA LEU A 52 0.30 6.84 1.71
C LEU A 52 -1.07 6.23 1.38
N ALA A 53 -2.11 6.55 2.15
CA ALA A 53 -3.49 6.22 1.85
C ALA A 53 -3.92 6.79 0.49
N ASP A 54 -3.68 8.08 0.23
CA ASP A 54 -4.02 8.73 -1.04
C ASP A 54 -3.31 8.08 -2.23
N VAL A 55 -2.08 7.60 -2.05
CA VAL A 55 -1.34 6.87 -3.09
C VAL A 55 -1.98 5.51 -3.36
N LEU A 56 -2.38 4.75 -2.33
CA LEU A 56 -3.10 3.48 -2.52
C LEU A 56 -4.39 3.66 -3.29
N GLU A 57 -5.18 4.67 -2.92
CA GLU A 57 -6.44 5.01 -3.59
C GLU A 57 -6.19 5.35 -5.06
N GLN A 58 -5.28 6.30 -5.34
CA GLN A 58 -4.95 6.69 -6.72
C GLN A 58 -4.43 5.52 -7.56
N MET A 59 -3.58 4.66 -6.98
CA MET A 59 -3.10 3.46 -7.67
C MET A 59 -4.23 2.48 -7.98
N SER A 60 -5.25 2.40 -7.12
CA SER A 60 -6.42 1.59 -7.38
C SER A 60 -7.34 2.20 -8.44
N GLU A 61 -7.54 3.52 -8.41
CA GLU A 61 -8.35 4.25 -9.40
C GLU A 61 -7.83 4.06 -10.84
N ILE A 62 -6.50 3.99 -11.02
CA ILE A 62 -5.88 3.75 -12.33
C ILE A 62 -5.64 2.27 -12.63
N GLY A 63 -6.13 1.36 -11.77
CA GLY A 63 -6.11 -0.07 -11.98
C GLY A 63 -4.78 -0.78 -11.71
N ILE A 64 -3.79 -0.12 -11.11
CA ILE A 64 -2.54 -0.79 -10.65
C ILE A 64 -2.85 -1.75 -9.50
N LEU A 65 -3.71 -1.31 -8.58
CA LEU A 65 -4.16 -2.11 -7.44
C LEU A 65 -5.64 -2.45 -7.59
N GLU A 66 -6.00 -3.66 -7.18
CA GLU A 66 -7.38 -3.97 -6.87
C GLU A 66 -7.66 -3.58 -5.42
N PHE A 67 -8.88 -3.10 -5.18
CA PHE A 67 -9.38 -2.71 -3.88
C PHE A 67 -10.63 -3.50 -3.51
N ARG A 68 -10.77 -3.85 -2.23
CA ARG A 68 -12.01 -4.40 -1.67
C ARG A 68 -12.27 -3.82 -0.28
N GLU A 69 -13.55 -3.62 0.03
CA GLU A 69 -13.98 -3.03 1.31
C GLU A 69 -14.22 -4.08 2.43
N LYS A 70 -14.30 -5.37 2.08
CA LYS A 70 -14.60 -6.45 3.04
C LYS A 70 -13.57 -7.57 2.96
N PRO A 71 -13.17 -8.18 4.10
CA PRO A 71 -13.61 -7.92 5.48
C PRO A 71 -13.19 -6.56 6.07
N ASP A 72 -12.10 -5.99 5.56
CA ASP A 72 -11.60 -4.64 5.84
C ASP A 72 -11.13 -4.02 4.52
N LEU A 73 -10.70 -2.75 4.56
CA LEU A 73 -10.07 -2.08 3.42
C LEU A 73 -8.79 -2.82 3.05
N GLN A 74 -8.77 -3.45 1.88
CA GLN A 74 -7.68 -4.30 1.44
C GLN A 74 -7.31 -4.01 0.00
N PHE A 75 -6.00 -4.11 -0.26
CA PHE A 75 -5.40 -3.88 -1.56
C PHE A 75 -4.61 -5.11 -1.99
N ARG A 76 -4.59 -5.38 -3.29
CA ARG A 76 -3.63 -6.30 -3.92
C ARG A 76 -3.16 -5.75 -5.24
N TRP A 77 -2.00 -6.21 -5.70
CA TRP A 77 -1.52 -5.94 -7.04
C TRP A 77 -2.50 -6.52 -8.07
N ASN A 78 -2.89 -5.70 -9.04
CA ASN A 78 -3.68 -6.17 -10.16
C ASN A 78 -2.77 -6.92 -11.15
N ASN A 79 -2.95 -8.24 -11.26
CA ASN A 79 -2.13 -9.08 -12.14
C ASN A 79 -2.39 -8.82 -13.63
N ASP A 80 -3.54 -8.23 -13.96
CA ASP A 80 -3.91 -7.84 -15.32
C ASP A 80 -3.48 -6.41 -15.65
N TYR A 81 -2.86 -5.69 -14.70
CA TYR A 81 -2.34 -4.36 -14.95
C TYR A 81 -1.25 -4.38 -16.03
N THR A 82 -1.52 -3.68 -17.11
CA THR A 82 -0.55 -3.42 -18.18
C THR A 82 -0.29 -1.92 -18.24
N LEU A 83 0.95 -1.54 -18.55
CA LEU A 83 1.24 -0.16 -18.96
C LEU A 83 0.42 0.06 -20.23
N GLY A 84 -0.65 0.86 -20.13
CA GLY A 84 -1.72 0.94 -21.12
C GLY A 84 -1.20 0.77 -22.55
N SER A 85 -1.76 -0.19 -23.27
CA SER A 85 -1.55 -0.29 -24.71
C SER A 85 -2.07 0.99 -25.36
N GLU A 86 -1.16 1.77 -25.94
CA GLU A 86 -1.49 2.79 -26.95
C GLU A 86 -2.24 2.18 -28.14
#